data_AF-A0A520DX47-F1
#
_entry.id   AF-A0A520DX47-F1
#
_cell.length_a   1.000
_cell.length_b   1.000
_cell.length_c   1.000
_cell.angle_alpha   90.00
_cell.angle_beta   90.00
_cell.angle_gamma   90.00
#
_symmetry.space_group_name_H-M   'P 1'
#
loop_
_entity.id
_entity.type
_entity.pdbx_description
1 polymer ?
#
loop_
_entity_poly.entity_id
_entity_poly.type
_entity_poly.pdbx_seq_one_letter_code
_entity_poly.pdbx_strand_id
1 'polypeptide(L)'
;LIIDIRGNGGGTVLIFRNLMRYIYTKPILTEGGMVLATEDNIKDGYSTEYPQISDSMKLVFKKNLAKLESHKGELFNLYPIDTIKFESILKNPQHISILADGNTGSAAELFCYKLDKARKLNYLEKILRGPLII
;
A
#
# COMPACT_ATOMS: atom_id res chain seq x y z
N LEU A 1 0.97 -0.46 20.62
CA LEU A 1 1.25 -1.41 19.53
C LEU A 1 2.57 -1.02 18.91
N ILE A 2 3.51 -1.95 18.80
CA ILE A 2 4.76 -1.75 18.06
C ILE A 2 4.64 -2.60 16.79
N ILE A 3 4.87 -2.00 15.63
CA ILE A 3 4.89 -2.67 14.34
C ILE A 3 6.32 -2.61 13.82
N ASP A 4 6.99 -3.76 13.77
CA ASP A 4 8.35 -3.88 13.26
C ASP A 4 8.33 -4.31 11.79
N ILE A 5 8.85 -3.44 10.91
CA ILE A 5 8.95 -3.67 9.47
C ILE A 5 10.39 -3.43 8.97
N ARG A 6 11.37 -3.46 9.87
CA ARG A 6 12.79 -3.43 9.49
C ARG A 6 13.11 -4.60 8.56
N GLY A 7 13.89 -4.35 7.52
CA GLY A 7 14.18 -5.38 6.50
C GLY A 7 13.03 -5.74 5.56
N ASN A 8 11.85 -5.09 5.66
CA ASN A 8 10.71 -5.39 4.80
C ASN A 8 10.83 -4.66 3.45
N GLY A 9 11.30 -5.37 2.43
CA GLY A 9 11.44 -4.83 1.07
C GLY A 9 10.14 -4.55 0.31
N GLY A 10 8.96 -4.87 0.88
CA GLY A 10 7.66 -4.55 0.31
C GLY A 10 6.82 -5.78 -0.06
N GLY A 11 5.93 -5.60 -1.03
CA GLY A 11 4.93 -6.59 -1.43
C GLY A 11 3.69 -5.94 -2.03
N THR A 12 2.50 -6.45 -1.70
CA THR A 12 1.24 -5.88 -2.20
C THR A 12 0.61 -4.88 -1.24
N VAL A 13 0.12 -3.76 -1.77
CA VAL A 13 -0.61 -2.74 -0.99
C VAL A 13 -2.00 -3.21 -0.55
N LEU A 14 -2.50 -4.32 -1.11
CA LEU A 14 -3.83 -4.86 -0.82
C LEU A 14 -3.97 -5.32 0.64
N ILE A 15 -2.87 -5.75 1.28
CA ILE A 15 -2.90 -6.19 2.67
C ILE A 15 -3.05 -5.04 3.67
N PHE A 16 -2.76 -3.80 3.26
CA PHE A 16 -2.77 -2.66 4.19
C PHE A 16 -4.14 -2.44 4.79
N ARG A 17 -5.22 -2.65 4.03
CA ARG A 17 -6.58 -2.44 4.54
C ARG A 17 -6.85 -3.26 5.81
N ASN A 18 -6.32 -4.47 5.89
CA ASN A 18 -6.51 -5.35 7.03
C ASN A 18 -5.77 -4.85 8.29
N LEU A 19 -4.55 -4.34 8.14
CA LEU A 19 -3.80 -3.70 9.23
C LEU A 19 -4.35 -2.31 9.56
N MET A 20 -4.83 -1.57 8.56
CA MET A 20 -5.28 -0.19 8.67
C MET A 20 -6.41 -0.02 9.68
N ARG A 21 -7.29 -1.02 9.83
CA ARG A 21 -8.40 -0.95 10.80
C ARG A 21 -7.96 -0.73 12.24
N TYR A 22 -6.77 -1.20 12.62
CA TYR A 22 -6.23 -1.08 13.98
C TYR A 22 -5.54 0.27 14.21
N ILE A 23 -5.20 0.97 13.13
CA ILE A 23 -4.42 2.21 13.16
C ILE A 23 -5.22 3.43 12.70
N TYR A 24 -6.40 3.20 12.12
CA TYR A 24 -7.31 4.20 11.59
C TYR A 24 -7.92 5.07 12.69
N THR A 25 -7.85 6.39 12.53
CA THR A 25 -8.53 7.37 13.40
C THR A 25 -9.40 8.36 12.63
N LYS A 26 -9.16 8.52 11.32
CA LYS A 26 -9.87 9.43 10.43
C LYS A 26 -9.70 8.96 8.98
N PRO A 27 -10.56 9.41 8.05
CA PRO A 27 -10.42 9.11 6.62
C PRO A 27 -9.03 9.45 6.09
N ILE A 28 -8.48 8.59 5.22
CA ILE A 28 -7.14 8.75 4.64
C ILE A 28 -7.29 8.90 3.13
N LEU A 29 -6.87 10.05 2.61
CA LEU A 29 -6.79 10.30 1.18
C LEU A 29 -5.58 9.56 0.60
N THR A 30 -5.75 8.87 -0.52
CA THR A 30 -4.66 8.22 -1.25
C THR A 30 -4.31 9.02 -2.49
N GLU A 31 -3.02 9.21 -2.77
CA GLU A 31 -2.52 10.00 -3.90
C GLU A 31 -2.82 9.39 -5.29
N GLY A 32 -3.31 8.15 -5.34
CA GLY A 32 -3.50 7.41 -6.58
C GLY A 32 -2.18 6.88 -7.17
N GLY A 33 -2.17 6.57 -8.46
CA GLY A 33 -1.01 5.99 -9.15
C GLY A 33 -1.25 5.76 -10.65
N MET A 34 -0.31 6.26 -11.45
CA MET A 34 -0.26 6.07 -12.89
C MET A 34 0.62 4.86 -13.22
N VAL A 35 0.28 4.15 -14.29
CA VAL A 35 1.05 3.01 -14.80
C VAL A 35 1.24 3.18 -16.30
N LEU A 36 2.48 3.11 -16.77
CA LEU A 36 2.75 3.04 -18.20
C LEU A 36 2.43 1.63 -18.70
N ALA A 37 1.38 1.48 -19.49
CA ALA A 37 0.82 0.20 -19.92
C ALA A 37 1.59 -0.40 -21.12
N THR A 38 2.91 -0.49 -21.03
CA THR A 38 3.73 -1.20 -22.03
C THR A 38 3.47 -2.70 -22.00
N GLU A 39 3.77 -3.40 -23.07
CA GLU A 39 3.67 -4.87 -23.11
C GLU A 39 4.48 -5.55 -21.99
N ASP A 40 5.72 -5.09 -21.75
CA ASP A 40 6.59 -5.63 -20.71
C ASP A 40 6.00 -5.40 -19.31
N ASN A 41 5.61 -4.17 -18.97
CA ASN A 41 4.93 -3.90 -17.70
C ASN A 41 3.66 -4.74 -17.49
N ILE A 42 2.85 -4.94 -18.53
CA ILE A 42 1.64 -5.76 -18.41
C ILE A 42 2.03 -7.22 -18.13
N LYS A 43 2.92 -7.78 -18.95
CA LYS A 43 3.39 -9.16 -18.84
C LYS A 43 4.06 -9.45 -17.49
N ASP A 44 5.03 -8.62 -17.11
CA ASP A 44 5.88 -8.88 -15.95
C ASP A 44 5.22 -8.42 -14.65
N GLY A 45 4.42 -7.36 -14.70
CA GLY A 45 3.81 -6.74 -13.51
C GLY A 45 2.39 -7.20 -13.19
N TYR A 46 1.59 -7.60 -14.18
CA TYR A 46 0.13 -7.78 -14.01
C TYR A 46 -0.42 -9.12 -14.51
N SER A 47 0.28 -9.80 -15.41
CA SER A 47 -0.17 -11.09 -15.97
C SER A 47 0.26 -12.31 -15.16
N THR A 48 1.06 -12.13 -14.11
CA THR A 48 1.46 -13.24 -13.24
C THR A 48 0.27 -13.73 -12.42
N GLU A 49 -0.04 -15.02 -12.53
CA GLU A 49 -1.06 -15.66 -11.71
C GLU A 49 -0.47 -16.14 -10.38
N TYR A 50 -1.16 -15.84 -9.28
CA TYR A 50 -0.79 -16.32 -7.95
C TYR A 50 -1.90 -17.24 -7.43
N PRO A 51 -1.82 -18.57 -7.67
CA PRO A 51 -2.91 -19.49 -7.34
C PRO A 51 -3.28 -19.52 -5.85
N GLN A 52 -2.31 -19.21 -4.98
CA GLN A 52 -2.43 -19.21 -3.52
C GLN A 52 -3.16 -17.99 -2.91
N ILE A 53 -3.51 -16.97 -3.71
CA ILE A 53 -4.22 -15.79 -3.17
C ILE A 53 -5.74 -16.02 -3.16
N SER A 54 -6.47 -15.25 -2.34
CA SER A 54 -7.93 -15.29 -2.27
C SER A 54 -8.58 -14.90 -3.61
N ASP A 55 -9.79 -15.40 -3.86
CA ASP A 55 -10.55 -15.08 -5.08
C ASP A 55 -10.83 -13.58 -5.23
N SER A 56 -11.02 -12.88 -4.11
CA SER A 56 -11.15 -11.42 -4.09
C SER A 56 -9.90 -10.72 -4.62
N MET A 57 -8.71 -11.20 -4.28
CA MET A 57 -7.45 -10.63 -4.80
C MET A 57 -7.23 -11.01 -6.27
N LYS A 58 -7.55 -12.27 -6.66
CA LYS A 58 -7.52 -12.69 -8.06
C LYS A 58 -8.39 -11.80 -8.94
N LEU A 59 -9.60 -11.45 -8.47
CA LEU A 59 -10.51 -10.58 -9.19
C LEU A 59 -9.94 -9.16 -9.37
N VAL A 60 -9.26 -8.62 -8.34
CA VAL A 60 -8.60 -7.30 -8.45
C VAL A 60 -7.48 -7.34 -9.50
N PHE A 61 -6.63 -8.35 -9.50
CA PHE A 61 -5.56 -8.48 -10.49
C PHE A 61 -6.10 -8.66 -11.91
N LYS A 62 -7.11 -9.51 -12.10
CA LYS A 62 -7.77 -9.67 -13.41
C LYS A 62 -8.39 -8.38 -13.93
N LYS A 63 -9.04 -7.59 -13.04
CA LYS A 63 -9.60 -6.29 -13.41
C LYS A 63 -8.52 -5.28 -13.79
N ASN A 64 -7.41 -5.25 -13.06
CA ASN A 64 -6.31 -4.34 -13.37
C ASN A 64 -5.63 -4.72 -14.69
N LEU A 65 -5.39 -6.01 -14.92
CA LEU A 65 -4.85 -6.53 -16.17
C LEU A 65 -5.74 -6.13 -17.36
N ALA A 66 -7.05 -6.38 -17.27
CA ALA A 66 -7.98 -6.04 -18.35
C ALA A 66 -7.99 -4.54 -18.67
N LYS A 67 -7.90 -3.67 -17.65
CA LYS A 67 -7.79 -2.21 -17.84
C LYS A 67 -6.49 -1.82 -18.54
N LEU A 68 -5.37 -2.39 -18.13
CA LEU A 68 -4.09 -2.04 -18.76
C LEU A 68 -4.02 -2.54 -20.20
N GLU A 69 -4.53 -3.73 -20.50
CA GLU A 69 -4.61 -4.25 -21.87
C GLU A 69 -5.48 -3.36 -22.77
N SER A 70 -6.60 -2.82 -22.26
CA SER A 70 -7.44 -1.90 -23.03
C SER A 70 -6.82 -0.51 -23.23
N HIS A 71 -5.76 -0.18 -22.50
CA HIS A 71 -5.03 1.09 -22.55
C HIS A 71 -3.55 0.88 -22.92
N LYS A 72 -3.23 -0.20 -23.65
CA LYS A 72 -1.86 -0.58 -23.99
C LYS A 72 -1.13 0.58 -24.70
N GLY A 73 0.08 0.88 -24.22
CA GLY A 73 0.92 1.98 -24.70
C GLY A 73 0.68 3.33 -24.02
N GLU A 74 -0.38 3.47 -23.21
CA GLU A 74 -0.71 4.74 -22.55
C GLU A 74 -0.12 4.83 -21.14
N LEU A 75 0.10 6.07 -20.66
CA LEU A 75 0.25 6.33 -19.24
C LEU A 75 -1.16 6.37 -18.61
N PHE A 76 -1.59 5.25 -18.05
CA PHE A 76 -2.96 5.04 -17.58
C PHE A 76 -3.10 5.25 -16.06
N ASN A 77 -4.18 5.92 -15.65
CA ASN A 77 -4.53 6.08 -14.23
C ASN A 77 -5.17 4.80 -13.69
N LEU A 78 -4.35 3.80 -13.38
CA LEU A 78 -4.82 2.52 -12.87
C LEU A 78 -5.38 2.62 -11.46
N TYR A 79 -4.76 3.46 -10.63
CA TYR A 79 -5.10 3.66 -9.23
C TYR A 79 -5.61 5.08 -9.03
N PRO A 80 -6.92 5.34 -9.17
CA PRO A 80 -7.45 6.68 -8.94
C PRO A 80 -7.28 7.10 -7.47
N ILE A 81 -7.28 8.42 -7.24
CA ILE A 81 -7.39 9.00 -5.90
C ILE A 81 -8.66 8.45 -5.25
N ASP A 82 -8.54 8.00 -4.00
CA ASP A 82 -9.62 7.45 -3.21
C ASP A 82 -9.49 7.88 -1.75
N THR A 83 -10.56 7.70 -0.98
CA THR A 83 -10.56 7.93 0.46
C THR A 83 -10.86 6.63 1.19
N ILE A 84 -9.85 6.11 1.89
CA ILE A 84 -10.02 4.94 2.75
C ILE A 84 -10.84 5.36 3.98
N LYS A 85 -12.00 4.71 4.15
CA LYS A 85 -12.89 4.87 5.30
C LYS A 85 -13.18 3.52 5.95
N PHE A 86 -13.28 3.52 7.27
CA PHE A 86 -13.79 2.41 8.07
C PHE A 86 -15.03 2.85 8.83
N GLU A 87 -16.00 1.95 8.99
CA GLU A 87 -17.28 2.22 9.66
C GLU A 87 -17.11 2.50 11.16
N SER A 88 -16.09 1.91 11.78
CA SER A 88 -15.81 2.09 13.20
C SER A 88 -14.34 2.37 13.44
N ILE A 89 -14.08 3.17 14.47
CA ILE A 89 -12.76 3.44 15.01
C ILE A 89 -12.57 2.54 16.23
N LEU A 90 -11.51 1.74 16.23
CA LEU A 90 -11.21 0.86 17.36
C LEU A 90 -10.62 1.67 18.52
N LYS A 91 -11.13 1.41 19.73
CA LYS A 91 -10.63 2.05 20.97
C LYS A 91 -9.15 1.77 21.21
N ASN A 92 -8.68 0.57 20.88
CA ASN A 92 -7.29 0.16 21.03
C ASN A 92 -6.71 -0.29 19.69
N PRO A 93 -5.38 -0.16 19.48
CA PRO A 93 -4.39 0.46 20.38
C PRO A 93 -4.47 2.00 20.42
N GLN A 94 -4.23 2.64 21.56
CA GLN A 94 -4.20 4.11 21.69
C GLN A 94 -2.90 4.73 21.13
N HIS A 95 -1.77 4.05 21.30
CA HIS A 95 -0.46 4.46 20.82
C HIS A 95 0.14 3.42 19.88
N ILE A 96 0.70 3.89 18.78
CA ILE A 96 1.34 3.06 17.76
C ILE A 96 2.73 3.63 17.49
N SER A 97 3.71 2.74 17.42
CA SER A 97 5.07 3.03 16.97
C SER A 97 5.43 2.07 15.84
N ILE A 98 6.12 2.59 14.82
CA ILE A 98 6.69 1.79 13.74
C ILE A 98 8.21 1.77 13.88
N LEU A 99 8.80 0.58 13.73
CA LEU A 99 10.24 0.42 13.51
C LEU A 99 10.48 0.12 12.03
N ALA A 100 11.27 0.96 11.38
CA ALA A 100 11.67 0.82 9.97
C ALA A 100 13.16 1.13 9.85
N ASP A 101 13.82 0.60 8.82
CA ASP A 101 15.24 0.83 8.53
C ASP A 101 15.48 1.10 7.04
N GLY A 102 16.75 1.25 6.63
CA GLY A 102 17.12 1.50 5.24
C GLY A 102 16.77 0.37 4.26
N ASN A 103 16.29 -0.78 4.75
CA ASN A 103 15.83 -1.90 3.93
C ASN A 103 14.30 -1.98 3.87
N THR A 104 13.57 -1.06 4.51
CA THR A 104 12.13 -0.92 4.37
C THR A 104 11.81 -0.27 3.03
N GLY A 105 11.18 -1.01 2.11
CA GLY A 105 11.03 -0.62 0.70
C GLY A 105 9.63 -0.79 0.12
N SER A 106 9.38 -0.10 -1.00
CA SER A 106 8.21 -0.31 -1.87
C SER A 106 6.88 -0.17 -1.10
N ALA A 107 6.04 -1.20 -1.11
CA ALA A 107 4.77 -1.17 -0.40
C ALA A 107 4.97 -0.85 1.10
N ALA A 108 6.02 -1.34 1.75
CA ALA A 108 6.27 -1.07 3.16
C ALA A 108 6.47 0.43 3.45
N GLU A 109 7.13 1.17 2.56
CA GLU A 109 7.26 2.64 2.65
C GLU A 109 5.90 3.32 2.51
N LEU A 110 5.08 2.86 1.57
CA LEU A 110 3.73 3.39 1.39
C LEU A 110 2.83 3.12 2.61
N PHE A 111 3.03 2.01 3.33
CA PHE A 111 2.35 1.74 4.59
C PHE A 111 2.73 2.77 5.66
N CYS A 112 4.02 3.09 5.81
CA CYS A 112 4.48 4.16 6.70
C CYS A 112 3.86 5.51 6.35
N TYR A 113 3.87 5.88 5.06
CA TYR A 113 3.27 7.11 4.57
C TYR A 113 1.78 7.20 4.93
N LYS A 114 1.02 6.12 4.69
CA LYS A 114 -0.41 6.06 5.02
C LYS A 114 -0.66 6.15 6.53
N LEU A 115 0.20 5.55 7.35
CA LEU A 115 0.07 5.64 8.81
C LEU A 115 0.30 7.08 9.32
N ASP A 116 1.27 7.80 8.76
CA ASP A 116 1.53 9.20 9.12
C ASP A 116 0.27 10.07 8.90
N LYS A 117 -0.36 9.92 7.73
CA LYS A 117 -1.62 10.61 7.41
C LYS A 117 -2.77 10.22 8.35
N ALA A 118 -2.75 9.02 8.92
CA ALA A 118 -3.75 8.50 9.85
C ALA A 118 -3.65 9.04 11.30
N ARG A 119 -2.64 9.86 11.63
CA ARG A 119 -2.48 10.63 12.90
C ARG A 119 -2.81 9.89 14.22
N LYS A 120 -2.31 8.67 14.39
CA LYS A 120 -2.25 8.00 15.72
C LYS A 120 -0.82 7.78 16.23
N LEU A 121 0.17 8.36 15.56
CA LEU A 121 1.58 8.23 15.90
C LEU A 121 1.93 9.27 16.97
N ASN A 122 2.17 8.80 18.21
CA ASN A 122 2.75 9.63 19.26
C ASN A 122 4.28 9.62 19.23
N TYR A 123 4.89 8.67 18.51
CA TYR A 123 6.34 8.60 18.36
C TYR A 123 6.69 7.71 17.14
N LEU A 124 7.30 8.30 16.11
CA LEU A 124 7.96 7.59 15.03
C LEU A 124 9.46 7.63 15.33
N GLU A 125 10.01 6.58 15.96
CA GLU A 125 11.46 6.47 16.09
C GLU A 125 12.02 6.01 14.75
N LYS A 126 12.37 7.02 13.94
CA LYS A 126 12.88 6.86 12.60
C LYS A 126 14.40 6.70 12.69
N ILE A 127 14.90 5.47 12.79
CA ILE A 127 16.34 5.23 12.57
C ILE A 127 16.59 5.30 11.06
N LEU A 128 16.73 6.52 10.57
CA LEU A 128 17.06 6.82 9.18
C LEU A 128 18.53 6.50 8.91
N ARG A 129 18.77 5.41 8.18
CA ARG A 129 20.02 5.19 7.44
C ARG A 129 19.67 4.90 5.97
N GLY A 130 19.31 5.93 5.21
CA GLY A 130 18.99 5.83 3.78
C GLY A 130 17.80 6.72 3.36
N PRO A 131 17.70 7.11 2.07
CA PRO A 131 16.76 8.14 1.66
C PRO A 131 15.33 7.63 1.79
N LEU A 132 14.51 8.35 2.56
CA LEU A 132 13.08 8.35 2.33
C LEU A 132 12.85 9.17 1.07
N ILE A 133 12.48 8.52 -0.03
CA ILE A 133 11.84 9.21 -1.13
C ILE A 133 10.34 9.16 -0.81
N ILE A 134 9.83 10.22 -0.19
CA ILE A 134 8.38 10.48 -0.09
C ILE A 134 8.01 11.42 -1.22
#